data_AF-A0A2R6M6J5-F1
#
_entry.id   AF-A0A2R6M6J5-F1
#
_cell.length_a   1.000
_cell.length_b   1.000
_cell.length_c   1.000
_cell.angle_alpha   90.00
_cell.angle_beta   90.00
_cell.angle_gamma   90.00
#
_symmetry.space_group_name_H-M   'P 1'
#
loop_
_entity.id
_entity.type
_entity.pdbx_description
1 polymer ?
#
loop_
_entity_poly.entity_id
_entity_poly.type
_entity_poly.pdbx_seq_one_letter_code
_entity_poly.pdbx_strand_id
1 'polypeptide(L)'
;MGISIWNDDGDTAYLYDDNARLADEQASGDSGGSCGSKLCVGQINEDGSTLNDEWVEFDNTGSSDHDMTGWTVEDEAGYAYQFPDNYTLTSGGTVRLHTGSGTDSSTDGDLYWGSGSYVWNNSGDTVYLYEPDGTLHTEKTY
;
A
#
# COMPACT_ATOMS: atom_id res chain seq x y z
N MET A 1 -1.58 35.22 18.08
CA MET A 1 -0.57 34.16 18.11
C MET A 1 -1.33 32.87 17.90
N GLY A 2 -1.43 32.41 16.65
CA GLY A 2 -2.11 31.17 16.31
C GLY A 2 -1.14 30.02 16.60
N ILE A 3 -1.57 29.07 17.41
CA ILE A 3 -0.79 27.88 17.72
C ILE A 3 -0.82 27.05 16.43
N SER A 4 0.35 26.83 15.83
CA SER A 4 0.49 25.88 14.73
C SER A 4 0.19 24.50 15.29
N ILE A 5 -0.84 23.84 14.77
CA ILE A 5 -1.30 22.50 15.20
C ILE A 5 -0.48 21.39 14.52
N TRP A 6 0.49 21.80 13.69
CA TRP A 6 1.40 20.92 12.98
C TRP A 6 2.80 21.32 13.41
N ASN A 7 3.43 20.55 14.30
CA ASN A 7 4.80 20.80 14.72
C ASN A 7 5.71 19.57 14.68
N ASP A 8 5.42 18.60 13.80
CA ASP A 8 6.32 17.48 13.48
C ASP A 8 6.65 16.57 14.69
N ASP A 9 5.79 16.58 15.72
CA ASP A 9 5.95 15.80 16.96
C ASP A 9 5.03 14.55 16.98
N GLY A 10 4.62 14.05 15.82
CA GLY A 10 3.70 12.90 15.72
C GLY A 10 2.24 13.24 16.04
N ASP A 11 1.82 14.44 15.64
CA ASP A 11 0.45 14.91 15.82
C ASP A 11 -0.49 14.23 14.83
N THR A 12 -1.56 13.63 15.35
CA THR A 12 -2.61 13.01 14.54
C THR A 12 -3.84 13.91 14.45
N ALA A 13 -4.20 14.30 13.23
CA ALA A 13 -5.44 15.00 12.93
C ALA A 13 -6.54 14.02 12.55
N TYR A 14 -7.72 14.20 13.15
CA TYR A 14 -8.91 13.42 12.86
C TYR A 14 -9.94 14.31 12.17
N LEU A 15 -10.35 13.93 10.97
CA LEU A 15 -11.48 14.55 10.26
C LEU A 15 -12.71 13.68 10.44
N TYR A 16 -13.84 14.31 10.76
CA TYR A 16 -15.13 13.64 10.89
C TYR A 16 -16.11 14.19 9.85
N ASP A 17 -16.95 13.31 9.30
CA ASP A 17 -18.06 13.73 8.45
C ASP A 17 -19.17 14.42 9.27
N ASP A 18 -20.19 14.96 8.59
CA ASP A 18 -21.34 15.60 9.24
C ASP A 18 -22.15 14.65 10.12
N ASN A 19 -21.92 13.33 10.02
CA ASN A 19 -22.52 12.28 10.84
C ASN A 19 -21.59 11.80 11.97
N ALA A 20 -20.49 12.51 12.23
CA ALA A 20 -19.48 12.20 13.23
C ALA A 20 -18.79 10.83 13.06
N ARG A 21 -18.70 10.32 11.82
CA ARG A 21 -17.84 9.18 11.48
C ARG A 21 -16.47 9.68 11.09
N LEU A 22 -15.43 8.95 11.48
CA LEU A 22 -14.05 9.21 11.03
C LEU A 22 -14.02 9.15 9.51
N ALA A 23 -13.66 10.26 8.90
CA ALA A 23 -13.55 10.46 7.46
C ALA A 23 -12.09 10.40 7.01
N ASP A 24 -11.15 10.83 7.86
CA ASP A 24 -9.71 10.76 7.59
C ASP A 24 -8.90 10.83 8.91
N GLU A 25 -7.75 10.19 8.95
CA GLU A 25 -6.76 10.28 10.03
C GLU A 25 -5.40 10.58 9.40
N GLN A 26 -4.82 11.75 9.67
CA GLN A 26 -3.51 12.13 9.15
C GLN A 26 -2.52 12.40 10.27
N ALA A 27 -1.39 11.69 10.25
CA ALA A 27 -0.25 11.94 11.14
C ALA A 27 0.74 12.92 10.51
N SER A 28 1.32 13.82 11.31
CA SER A 28 2.37 14.71 10.83
C SER A 28 3.61 13.90 10.45
N GLY A 29 4.06 14.06 9.19
CA GLY A 29 5.17 13.33 8.58
C GLY A 29 4.78 12.37 7.43
N ASP A 30 3.48 12.17 7.20
CA ASP A 30 2.98 11.29 6.16
C ASP A 30 3.11 11.91 4.76
N SER A 31 4.03 11.38 3.95
CA SER A 31 4.10 11.64 2.51
C SER A 31 3.35 10.58 1.70
N GLY A 32 2.69 9.62 2.36
CA GLY A 32 1.87 8.58 1.75
C GLY A 32 0.42 9.01 1.72
N GLY A 33 0.00 9.66 0.63
CA GLY A 33 -1.36 10.19 0.46
C GLY A 33 -2.47 9.28 1.03
N SER A 34 -3.32 9.87 1.87
CA SER A 34 -4.50 9.23 2.46
C SER A 34 -5.31 8.48 1.40
N CYS A 35 -5.21 7.16 1.45
CA CYS A 35 -6.15 6.23 0.87
C CYS A 35 -7.45 6.33 1.68
N GLY A 36 -8.57 6.72 1.07
CA GLY A 36 -9.88 6.76 1.74
C GLY A 36 -10.45 5.38 2.16
N SER A 37 -9.62 4.34 2.19
CA SER A 37 -9.95 2.93 2.40
C SER A 37 -9.10 2.32 3.52
N LYS A 38 -9.58 1.22 4.11
CA LYS A 38 -8.84 0.49 5.16
C LYS A 38 -7.65 -0.33 4.64
N LEU A 39 -7.56 -0.48 3.32
CA LEU A 39 -6.47 -1.14 2.63
C LEU A 39 -5.89 -0.16 1.63
N CYS A 40 -4.58 0.04 1.71
CA CYS A 40 -3.89 1.21 1.16
C CYS A 40 -2.64 0.83 0.40
N VAL A 41 -2.27 1.63 -0.60
CA VAL A 41 -0.92 1.61 -1.18
C VAL A 41 -0.07 2.59 -0.38
N GLY A 42 0.85 2.03 0.41
CA GLY A 42 1.77 2.73 1.31
C GLY A 42 2.98 3.29 0.55
N GLN A 43 4.18 3.02 1.05
CA GLN A 43 5.40 3.46 0.39
C GLN A 43 5.66 2.70 -0.92
N ILE A 44 6.31 3.38 -1.87
CA ILE A 44 6.82 2.77 -3.10
C ILE A 44 8.31 3.07 -3.14
N ASN A 45 9.10 2.06 -3.45
CA ASN A 45 10.51 2.23 -3.75
C ASN A 45 10.78 1.68 -5.14
N GLU A 46 10.92 2.59 -6.09
CA GLU A 46 11.21 2.37 -7.50
C GLU A 46 12.72 2.33 -7.80
N ASP A 47 13.53 2.76 -6.84
CA ASP A 47 14.99 2.81 -6.97
C ASP A 47 15.65 1.58 -6.33
N GLY A 48 16.70 1.07 -6.99
CA GLY A 48 17.38 -0.10 -6.49
C GLY A 48 18.53 -0.61 -7.34
N SER A 49 19.50 -1.25 -6.68
CA SER A 49 20.60 -1.94 -7.37
C SER A 49 20.20 -3.33 -7.84
N THR A 50 19.15 -3.88 -7.25
CA THR A 50 18.59 -5.21 -7.52
C THR A 50 17.07 -5.16 -7.59
N LEU A 51 16.44 -6.18 -8.17
CA LEU A 51 14.97 -6.31 -8.22
C LEU A 51 14.33 -6.46 -6.83
N ASN A 52 15.09 -6.84 -5.80
CA ASN A 52 14.56 -6.89 -4.43
C ASN A 52 14.60 -5.52 -3.74
N ASP A 53 15.37 -4.57 -4.26
CA ASP A 53 15.36 -3.19 -3.75
C ASP A 53 14.11 -2.46 -4.25
N GLU A 54 13.51 -2.91 -5.35
CA GLU A 54 12.28 -2.36 -5.93
C GLU A 54 11.04 -3.03 -5.31
N TRP A 55 10.14 -2.24 -4.69
CA TRP A 55 8.97 -2.79 -4.01
C TRP A 55 7.84 -1.77 -3.84
N VAL A 56 6.63 -2.29 -3.65
CA VAL A 56 5.45 -1.52 -3.21
C VAL A 56 4.92 -2.07 -1.90
N GLU A 57 4.51 -1.18 -1.01
CA GLU A 57 3.95 -1.51 0.30
C GLU A 57 2.44 -1.37 0.30
N PHE A 58 1.78 -2.29 1.02
CA PHE A 58 0.35 -2.24 1.27
C PHE A 58 0.06 -2.32 2.77
N ASP A 59 -0.82 -1.44 3.23
CA ASP A 59 -1.15 -1.31 4.65
C ASP A 59 -2.63 -1.60 4.89
N ASN A 60 -2.92 -2.44 5.89
CA ASN A 60 -4.25 -2.62 6.44
C ASN A 60 -4.43 -1.70 7.66
N THR A 61 -4.93 -0.49 7.44
CA THR A 61 -5.24 0.48 8.50
C THR A 61 -6.52 0.14 9.29
N GLY A 62 -7.20 -0.94 8.91
CA GLY A 62 -8.40 -1.43 9.56
C GLY A 62 -8.15 -2.17 10.87
N SER A 63 -9.20 -2.25 11.71
CA SER A 63 -9.21 -2.98 12.98
C SER A 63 -9.49 -4.49 12.84
N SER A 64 -9.40 -5.04 11.63
CA SER A 64 -9.69 -6.45 11.33
C SER A 64 -8.76 -6.96 10.25
N ASP A 65 -8.40 -8.23 10.32
CA ASP A 65 -7.61 -8.90 9.29
C ASP A 65 -8.33 -8.83 7.93
N HIS A 66 -7.54 -8.71 6.86
CA HIS A 66 -8.01 -8.62 5.49
C HIS A 66 -7.52 -9.83 4.69
N ASP A 67 -8.45 -10.59 4.13
CA ASP A 67 -8.14 -11.69 3.22
C ASP A 67 -7.82 -11.11 1.84
N MET A 68 -6.56 -11.24 1.42
CA MET A 68 -6.10 -10.75 0.12
C MET A 68 -6.10 -11.86 -0.94
N THR A 69 -6.67 -13.03 -0.66
CA THR A 69 -6.72 -14.13 -1.62
C THR A 69 -7.30 -13.67 -2.96
N GLY A 70 -6.51 -13.80 -4.03
CA GLY A 70 -6.93 -13.46 -5.39
C GLY A 70 -6.92 -11.97 -5.75
N TRP A 71 -6.58 -11.07 -4.81
CA TRP A 71 -6.33 -9.66 -5.10
C TRP A 71 -5.17 -9.51 -6.09
N THR A 72 -5.19 -8.45 -6.89
CA THR A 72 -4.18 -8.25 -7.95
C THR A 72 -3.58 -6.86 -7.89
N VAL A 73 -2.26 -6.79 -8.04
CA VAL A 73 -1.50 -5.55 -8.25
C VAL A 73 -1.14 -5.44 -9.72
N GLU A 74 -1.32 -4.27 -10.32
CA GLU A 74 -0.93 -3.99 -11.72
C GLU A 74 -0.19 -2.65 -11.81
N ASP A 75 0.77 -2.53 -12.73
CA ASP A 75 1.40 -1.25 -13.11
C ASP A 75 0.71 -0.63 -14.35
N GLU A 76 1.14 0.56 -14.80
CA GLU A 76 0.57 1.17 -16.01
C GLU A 76 0.91 0.39 -17.30
N ALA A 77 1.97 -0.42 -17.30
CA ALA A 77 2.39 -1.23 -18.46
C ALA A 77 1.69 -2.60 -18.56
N GLY A 78 0.92 -3.00 -17.54
CA GLY A 78 0.15 -4.25 -17.49
C GLY A 78 0.90 -5.46 -16.91
N TYR A 79 2.00 -5.25 -16.20
CA TYR A 79 2.59 -6.27 -15.33
C TYR A 79 1.65 -6.49 -14.16
N ALA A 80 1.16 -7.73 -14.00
CA ALA A 80 0.26 -8.10 -12.90
C ALA A 80 0.85 -9.14 -11.94
N TYR A 81 0.60 -8.94 -10.64
CA TYR A 81 0.86 -9.89 -9.55
C TYR A 81 -0.44 -10.23 -8.84
N GLN A 82 -0.70 -11.52 -8.64
CA GLN A 82 -1.84 -11.98 -7.83
C GLN A 82 -1.34 -12.42 -6.45
N PHE A 83 -2.00 -11.92 -5.40
CA PHE A 83 -1.74 -12.36 -4.04
C PHE A 83 -2.02 -13.86 -3.87
N PRO A 84 -1.17 -14.59 -3.12
CA PRO A 84 -1.32 -16.04 -2.96
C PRO A 84 -2.63 -16.45 -2.28
N ASP A 85 -3.05 -17.70 -2.53
CA ASP A 85 -4.18 -18.29 -1.81
C ASP A 85 -3.94 -18.33 -0.30
N ASN A 86 -4.96 -17.95 0.48
CA ASN A 86 -4.95 -17.88 1.95
C ASN A 86 -3.97 -16.84 2.51
N TYR A 87 -3.55 -15.87 1.71
CA TYR A 87 -2.77 -14.74 2.21
C TYR A 87 -3.67 -13.78 2.99
N THR A 88 -3.28 -13.46 4.23
CA THR A 88 -4.03 -12.56 5.09
C THR A 88 -3.15 -11.43 5.59
N LEU A 89 -3.54 -10.19 5.31
CA LEU A 89 -2.90 -9.00 5.88
C LEU A 89 -3.55 -8.69 7.22
N THR A 90 -2.80 -8.77 8.32
CA THR A 90 -3.37 -8.63 9.66
C THR A 90 -3.87 -7.21 9.92
N SER A 91 -4.71 -7.03 10.93
CA SER A 91 -5.13 -5.69 11.36
C SER A 91 -3.93 -4.83 11.77
N GLY A 92 -3.78 -3.66 11.15
CA GLY A 92 -2.60 -2.80 11.32
C GLY A 92 -1.32 -3.36 10.69
N GLY A 93 -1.43 -4.45 9.93
CA GLY A 93 -0.32 -5.12 9.28
C GLY A 93 0.07 -4.46 7.96
N THR A 94 1.31 -4.72 7.56
CA THR A 94 1.93 -4.20 6.34
C THR A 94 2.59 -5.33 5.56
N VAL A 95 2.52 -5.25 4.24
CA VAL A 95 3.23 -6.16 3.34
C VAL A 95 3.96 -5.40 2.24
N ARG A 96 5.17 -5.84 1.92
CA ARG A 96 5.96 -5.37 0.79
C ARG A 96 5.98 -6.42 -0.31
N LEU A 97 5.56 -6.02 -1.50
CA LEU A 97 5.72 -6.80 -2.71
C LEU A 97 7.00 -6.36 -3.42
N HIS A 98 8.04 -7.19 -3.32
CA HIS A 98 9.29 -7.02 -4.03
C HIS A 98 9.19 -7.53 -5.46
N THR A 99 9.78 -6.81 -6.41
CA THR A 99 9.78 -7.21 -7.82
C THR A 99 10.60 -8.48 -8.08
N GLY A 100 11.67 -8.69 -7.31
CA GLY A 100 12.57 -9.82 -7.46
C GLY A 100 12.08 -11.11 -6.80
N SER A 101 13.00 -11.95 -6.32
CA SER A 101 12.71 -13.31 -5.84
C SER A 101 13.08 -13.49 -4.37
N GLY A 102 12.32 -14.34 -3.69
CA GLY A 102 12.50 -14.63 -2.27
C GLY A 102 11.56 -15.74 -1.78
N THR A 103 11.21 -15.70 -0.51
CA THR A 103 10.27 -16.63 0.12
C THR A 103 9.10 -15.83 0.67
N ASP A 104 7.90 -16.12 0.17
CA ASP A 104 6.69 -15.41 0.56
C ASP A 104 6.30 -15.66 2.01
N SER A 105 5.93 -14.59 2.71
CA SER A 105 5.15 -14.66 3.93
C SER A 105 3.71 -15.11 3.63
N SER A 106 3.10 -15.87 4.55
CA SER A 106 1.66 -16.19 4.49
C SER A 106 0.76 -15.07 5.04
N THR A 107 1.36 -14.07 5.69
CA THR A 107 0.71 -12.90 6.28
C THR A 107 1.60 -11.68 6.05
N ASP A 108 1.63 -10.71 6.95
CA ASP A 108 2.54 -9.55 6.94
C ASP A 108 4.01 -9.87 6.62
N GLY A 109 4.75 -8.85 6.17
CA GLY A 109 6.17 -8.95 5.82
C GLY A 109 6.39 -8.84 4.33
N ASP A 110 7.00 -9.85 3.71
CA ASP A 110 7.52 -9.74 2.35
C ASP A 110 6.87 -10.78 1.41
N LEU A 111 6.54 -10.32 0.21
CA LEU A 111 6.12 -11.13 -0.94
C LEU A 111 7.07 -10.85 -2.10
N TYR A 112 7.22 -11.82 -3.00
CA TYR A 112 8.18 -11.74 -4.10
C TYR A 112 7.52 -12.10 -5.43
N TRP A 113 7.49 -11.14 -6.36
CA TRP A 113 6.85 -11.30 -7.66
C TRP A 113 7.60 -12.28 -8.57
N GLY A 114 8.93 -12.27 -8.52
CA GLY A 114 9.76 -13.05 -9.43
C GLY A 114 9.63 -12.59 -10.89
N SER A 115 9.36 -11.30 -11.11
CA SER A 115 9.08 -10.70 -12.43
C SER A 115 10.23 -10.91 -13.43
N GLY A 116 11.48 -10.88 -12.95
CA GLY A 116 12.67 -11.03 -13.78
C GLY A 116 13.11 -9.76 -14.50
N SER A 117 12.30 -8.69 -14.44
CA SER A 117 12.61 -7.31 -14.82
C SER A 117 12.04 -6.33 -13.81
N TYR A 118 12.55 -5.09 -13.80
CA TYR A 118 11.99 -3.98 -13.02
C TYR A 118 10.55 -3.70 -13.47
N VAL A 119 9.69 -3.31 -12.54
CA VAL A 119 8.25 -3.05 -12.78
C VAL A 119 7.91 -1.58 -12.54
N TRP A 120 8.48 -0.97 -11.51
CA TRP A 120 8.16 0.36 -11.02
C TRP A 120 9.08 1.41 -11.65
N ASN A 121 8.52 2.34 -12.42
CA ASN A 121 9.33 3.29 -13.19
C ASN A 121 9.77 4.54 -12.39
N ASN A 122 11.08 4.81 -12.37
CA ASN A 122 11.73 5.95 -11.70
C ASN A 122 11.36 7.33 -12.28
N SER A 123 10.62 7.38 -13.39
CA SER A 123 10.06 8.62 -13.96
C SER A 123 8.59 8.86 -13.59
N GLY A 124 8.06 8.04 -12.67
CA GLY A 124 6.66 7.98 -12.28
C GLY A 124 5.95 6.78 -12.91
N ASP A 125 5.04 6.20 -12.13
CA ASP A 125 4.21 5.05 -12.49
C ASP A 125 2.89 5.11 -11.71
N THR A 126 1.97 4.21 -12.01
CA THR A 126 0.74 4.05 -11.24
C THR A 126 0.58 2.61 -10.78
N VAL A 127 0.47 2.42 -9.46
CA VAL A 127 0.09 1.14 -8.86
C VAL A 127 -1.42 1.05 -8.84
N TYR A 128 -1.99 0.01 -9.42
CA TYR A 128 -3.40 -0.33 -9.34
C TYR A 128 -3.58 -1.55 -8.44
N LEU A 129 -4.52 -1.49 -7.50
CA LEU A 129 -4.91 -2.62 -6.66
C LEU A 129 -6.36 -2.99 -6.94
N TYR A 130 -6.56 -4.24 -7.35
CA TYR A 130 -7.86 -4.79 -7.72
C TYR A 130 -8.34 -5.85 -6.73
N GLU A 131 -9.64 -5.85 -6.49
CA GLU A 131 -10.36 -6.91 -5.80
C GLU A 131 -10.38 -8.20 -6.64
N PRO A 132 -10.66 -9.38 -6.05
CA PRO A 132 -10.67 -10.66 -6.77
C PRO A 132 -11.68 -10.75 -7.92
N ASP A 133 -12.70 -9.89 -7.93
CA ASP A 133 -13.69 -9.81 -9.01
C ASP A 133 -13.28 -8.87 -10.16
N GLY A 134 -12.10 -8.24 -10.06
CA GLY A 134 -11.56 -7.30 -11.04
C GLY A 134 -11.99 -5.85 -10.82
N THR A 135 -12.71 -5.55 -9.75
CA THR A 135 -13.04 -4.16 -9.38
C THR A 135 -11.79 -3.43 -8.89
N LEU A 136 -11.53 -2.23 -9.42
CA LEU A 136 -10.45 -1.37 -8.92
C LEU A 136 -10.80 -0.91 -7.50
N HIS A 137 -9.95 -1.27 -6.54
CA HIS A 137 -10.08 -0.84 -5.15
C HIS A 137 -9.41 0.53 -4.93
N THR A 138 -8.16 0.66 -5.34
CA THR A 138 -7.42 1.92 -5.25
C THR A 138 -6.31 2.00 -6.31
N GLU A 139 -5.87 3.21 -6.60
CA GLU A 139 -4.70 3.48 -7.43
C GLU A 139 -3.81 4.53 -6.76
N LYS A 140 -2.51 4.48 -7.03
CA LYS A 140 -1.55 5.47 -6.54
C LYS A 140 -0.48 5.76 -7.58
N THR A 141 -0.42 7.02 -8.00
CA THR A 141 0.66 7.58 -8.81
C THR A 141 1.70 8.25 -7.90
N TYR A 142 2.97 8.20 -8.28
CA TYR A 142 4.10 8.80 -7.56
C TYR A 142 5.08 9.47 -8.52
#